data_AF-A0A8S2ZZL8-F1
#
_entry.id   AF-A0A8S2ZZL8-F1
#
_cell.length_a   1.000
_cell.length_b   1.000
_cell.length_c   1.000
_cell.angle_alpha   90.00
_cell.angle_beta   90.00
_cell.angle_gamma   90.00
#
_symmetry.space_group_name_H-M   'P 1'
#
loop_
_entity.id
_entity.type
_entity.pdbx_description
1 polymer ?
#
loop_
_entity_poly.entity_id
_entity_poly.type
_entity_poly.pdbx_seq_one_letter_code
_entity_poly.pdbx_strand_id
1 'polypeptide(L)'
;FEKKALADSVQLFMRALTLLNEKGVNISFDNKSDYLKIRCRSAHKAIEKHKMGELFFDIMKSTIFDGFSGHVEFNEYGERINYMLDIHQITMNKLPRN
;
A
#
# COMPACT_ATOMS: atom_id res chain seq x y z
N PHE A 1 -6.35 -8.14 12.46
CA PHE A 1 -6.01 -6.86 11.81
C PHE A 1 -4.96 -7.06 10.72
N GLU A 2 -3.77 -7.60 11.04
CA GLU A 2 -2.64 -7.80 10.11
C GLU A 2 -3.01 -8.49 8.78
N LYS A 3 -3.79 -9.58 8.82
CA LYS A 3 -4.22 -10.28 7.60
C LYS A 3 -5.09 -9.41 6.66
N LYS A 4 -5.91 -8.52 7.22
CA LYS A 4 -6.76 -7.59 6.45
C LYS A 4 -5.89 -6.51 5.80
N ALA A 5 -4.96 -5.93 6.58
CA ALA A 5 -4.00 -4.96 6.07
C ALA A 5 -3.12 -5.55 4.94
N LEU A 6 -2.66 -6.80 5.08
CA LEU A 6 -1.91 -7.48 4.04
C LEU A 6 -2.73 -7.66 2.74
N ALA A 7 -3.99 -8.07 2.86
CA ALA A 7 -4.88 -8.20 1.71
C ALA A 7 -5.11 -6.86 1.00
N ASP A 8 -5.28 -5.79 1.77
CA ASP A 8 -5.44 -4.43 1.22
C ASP A 8 -4.18 -3.94 0.53
N SER A 9 -2.98 -4.25 1.05
CA SER A 9 -1.72 -3.97 0.36
C SER A 9 -1.66 -4.66 -1.00
N VAL A 10 -2.04 -5.93 -1.09
CA VAL A 10 -2.08 -6.64 -2.39
C VAL A 10 -3.09 -6.00 -3.34
N GLN A 11 -4.28 -5.61 -2.85
CA GLN A 11 -5.26 -4.89 -3.67
C GLN A 11 -4.73 -3.56 -4.18
N LEU A 12 -4.02 -2.79 -3.34
CA LEU A 12 -3.39 -1.53 -3.72
C LEU A 12 -2.39 -1.76 -4.88
N PHE A 13 -1.52 -2.77 -4.76
CA PHE A 13 -0.57 -3.13 -5.82
C PHE A 13 -1.29 -3.49 -7.14
N MET A 14 -2.32 -4.33 -7.06
CA MET A 14 -3.08 -4.75 -8.25
C MET A 14 -3.79 -3.57 -8.92
N ARG A 15 -4.41 -2.68 -8.14
CA ARG A 15 -5.07 -1.46 -8.66
C ARG A 15 -4.07 -0.53 -9.33
N ALA A 16 -2.91 -0.31 -8.71
CA ALA A 16 -1.86 0.52 -9.30
C ALA A 16 -1.33 -0.05 -10.63
N LEU A 17 -1.17 -1.37 -10.72
CA LEU A 17 -0.81 -2.05 -11.98
C LEU A 17 -1.89 -1.89 -13.05
N THR A 18 -3.16 -2.04 -12.70
CA THR A 18 -4.28 -1.82 -13.63
C THR A 18 -4.29 -0.38 -14.16
N LEU A 19 -4.17 0.62 -13.28
CA LEU A 19 -4.14 2.04 -13.65
C LEU A 19 -2.93 2.38 -14.54
N LEU A 20 -1.79 1.73 -14.35
CA LEU A 20 -0.63 1.90 -15.24
C LEU A 20 -0.87 1.38 -16.64
N ASN A 21 -1.46 0.18 -16.74
CA ASN A 21 -1.84 -0.39 -18.03
C ASN A 21 -2.88 0.47 -18.74
N GLU A 22 -3.89 1.00 -18.03
CA GLU A 22 -4.90 1.90 -18.58
C GLU A 22 -4.31 3.22 -19.10
N LYS A 23 -3.27 3.74 -18.44
CA LYS A 23 -2.55 4.95 -18.89
C LYS A 23 -1.67 4.71 -20.13
N GLY A 24 -1.68 3.49 -20.71
CA GLY A 24 -0.87 3.16 -21.87
C GLY A 24 0.64 3.17 -21.58
N VAL A 25 1.02 3.11 -20.30
CA VAL A 25 2.42 2.96 -19.91
C VAL A 25 2.79 1.53 -20.27
N ASN A 26 3.45 1.37 -21.41
CA ASN A 26 3.88 0.08 -21.89
C ASN A 26 4.95 -0.43 -20.93
N ILE A 27 4.54 -1.26 -19.95
CA ILE A 27 5.44 -2.03 -19.12
C ILE A 27 5.97 -3.14 -20.01
N SER A 28 6.88 -2.80 -20.93
CA SER A 28 7.64 -3.80 -21.64
C SER A 28 8.51 -4.49 -20.60
N PHE A 29 8.09 -5.68 -20.18
CA PHE A 29 8.98 -6.65 -19.55
C PHE A 29 9.95 -7.09 -20.65
N ASP A 30 10.89 -6.21 -21.00
CA ASP A 30 11.99 -6.58 -21.85
C ASP A 30 12.66 -7.76 -21.14
N ASN A 31 12.85 -8.89 -21.81
CA ASN A 31 13.53 -10.05 -21.22
C ASN A 31 14.97 -9.73 -20.76
N LYS A 32 15.44 -8.48 -20.98
CA LYS A 32 16.69 -7.90 -20.51
C LYS A 32 16.55 -6.88 -19.38
N SER A 33 15.33 -6.45 -19.04
CA SER A 33 15.05 -5.60 -17.88
C SER A 33 15.14 -6.47 -16.62
N ASP A 34 16.36 -6.68 -16.15
CA ASP A 34 16.64 -7.30 -14.87
C ASP A 34 16.20 -6.36 -13.74
N TYR A 35 14.89 -6.31 -13.46
CA TYR A 35 14.37 -5.72 -12.21
C TYR A 35 15.05 -6.35 -10.97
N LEU A 36 15.62 -7.54 -11.13
CA LEU A 36 16.40 -8.30 -10.15
C LEU A 36 17.87 -7.82 -10.00
N LYS A 37 18.39 -6.93 -10.87
CA LYS A 37 19.78 -6.44 -10.79
C LYS A 37 19.96 -5.16 -9.98
N ILE A 38 18.90 -4.59 -9.40
CA ILE A 38 19.02 -3.42 -8.52
C ILE A 38 19.82 -3.84 -7.27
N ARG A 39 21.12 -3.51 -7.24
CA ARG A 39 22.00 -3.74 -6.09
C ARG A 39 21.92 -2.54 -5.15
N CYS A 40 21.05 -2.60 -4.16
CA CYS A 40 20.88 -1.52 -3.16
C CYS A 40 22.14 -1.24 -2.32
N ARG A 41 23.10 -2.17 -2.24
CA ARG A 41 24.32 -2.07 -1.41
C ARG A 41 25.59 -1.67 -2.18
N SER A 42 25.48 -1.13 -3.40
CA SER A 42 26.67 -0.69 -4.12
C SER A 42 27.14 0.69 -3.61
N ALA A 43 28.08 0.71 -2.68
CA ALA A 43 28.66 1.92 -2.10
C ALA A 43 29.35 2.87 -3.11
N HIS A 44 29.51 2.45 -4.37
CA HIS A 44 30.27 3.18 -5.40
C HIS A 44 29.52 3.40 -6.71
N LYS A 45 28.25 2.97 -6.83
CA LYS A 45 27.45 3.25 -8.03
C LYS A 45 26.28 4.13 -7.64
N ALA A 46 26.13 5.23 -8.37
CA ALA A 46 24.92 6.05 -8.33
C ALA A 46 23.73 5.09 -8.34
N ILE A 47 22.88 5.17 -7.31
CA ILE A 47 21.65 4.38 -7.22
C ILE A 47 20.86 4.75 -8.47
N GLU A 48 20.83 3.85 -9.44
CA GLU A 48 20.05 4.04 -10.65
C GLU A 48 18.58 3.97 -10.23
N LYS A 49 17.99 5.15 -10.02
CA LYS A 49 16.58 5.27 -9.67
C LYS A 49 15.77 4.75 -10.86
N HIS A 50 15.00 3.70 -10.63
CA HIS A 50 14.13 3.17 -11.67
C HIS A 50 13.01 4.18 -11.92
N LYS A 51 12.94 4.76 -13.14
CA LYS A 51 11.94 5.77 -13.50
C LYS A 51 10.49 5.31 -13.29
N MET A 52 10.22 4.00 -13.45
CA MET A 52 8.89 3.45 -13.14
C MET A 52 8.59 3.36 -11.65
N GLY A 53 9.60 3.33 -10.77
CA GLY A 53 9.38 3.25 -9.33
C GLY A 53 8.65 4.48 -8.79
N GLU A 54 9.02 5.67 -9.28
CA GLU A 54 8.40 6.94 -8.90
C GLU A 54 6.96 7.03 -9.40
N LEU A 55 6.73 6.73 -10.68
CA LEU A 55 5.37 6.70 -11.25
C LEU A 55 4.47 5.68 -10.54
N PHE A 56 4.98 4.48 -10.27
CA PHE A 56 4.25 3.43 -9.55
C PHE A 56 3.91 3.88 -8.13
N PHE A 57 4.86 4.53 -7.45
CA PHE A 57 4.68 5.09 -6.11
C PHE A 57 3.60 6.18 -6.09
N ASP A 58 3.63 7.13 -7.02
CA ASP A 58 2.65 8.21 -7.10
C ASP A 58 1.23 7.69 -7.36
N ILE A 59 1.10 6.65 -8.20
CA ILE A 59 -0.18 6.00 -8.46
C ILE A 59 -0.69 5.30 -7.20
N MET A 60 0.14 4.51 -6.51
CA MET A 60 -0.28 3.88 -5.25
C MET A 60 -0.70 4.92 -4.21
N LYS A 61 0.07 5.99 -4.05
CA LYS A 61 -0.19 7.05 -3.06
C LYS A 61 -1.50 7.78 -3.33
N SER A 62 -1.89 7.96 -4.59
CA SER A 62 -3.15 8.60 -5.00
C SER A 62 -4.33 7.63 -5.12
N THR A 63 -4.12 6.32 -4.95
CA THR A 63 -5.18 5.32 -5.06
C THR A 63 -6.04 5.32 -3.80
N ILE A 64 -7.35 5.49 -3.99
CA ILE A 64 -8.37 5.45 -2.94
C ILE A 64 -9.30 4.27 -3.20
N PHE A 65 -9.57 3.44 -2.18
CA PHE A 65 -10.48 2.31 -2.30
C PHE A 65 -11.00 1.80 -0.95
N ASP A 66 -12.10 1.06 -0.98
CA ASP A 66 -12.60 0.32 0.18
C ASP A 66 -12.03 -1.10 0.19
N GLY A 67 -11.26 -1.41 1.23
CA GLY A 67 -10.62 -2.70 1.48
C GLY A 67 -11.22 -3.45 2.67
N PHE A 68 -10.60 -4.56 3.03
CA PHE A 68 -10.98 -5.39 4.18
C PHE A 68 -10.80 -4.69 5.52
N SER A 69 -9.89 -3.71 5.61
CA SER A 69 -9.68 -2.87 6.79
C SER A 69 -10.45 -1.54 6.75
N GLY A 70 -11.41 -1.39 5.82
CA GLY A 70 -12.20 -0.17 5.63
C GLY A 70 -11.62 0.71 4.53
N HIS A 71 -11.89 2.01 4.61
CA HIS A 71 -11.41 2.97 3.61
C HIS A 71 -9.88 3.06 3.63
N VAL A 72 -9.26 3.00 2.45
CA VAL A 72 -7.80 3.09 2.25
C VAL A 72 -7.52 4.35 1.43
N GLU A 73 -6.77 5.25 2.04
CA GLU A 73 -6.32 6.53 1.46
C GLU A 73 -5.01 6.93 2.16
N PHE A 74 -4.12 7.58 1.42
CA PHE A 74 -2.82 8.03 1.91
C PHE A 74 -2.67 9.55 1.82
N ASN A 75 -1.99 10.15 2.80
CA ASN A 75 -1.67 11.57 2.77
C ASN A 75 -0.44 11.87 1.88
N GLU A 76 -0.05 13.15 1.84
CA GLU A 76 1.15 13.60 1.12
C GLU A 76 2.47 13.01 1.63
N TYR A 77 2.49 12.41 2.81
CA TYR A 77 3.66 11.73 3.38
C TYR A 77 3.65 10.21 3.12
N GLY A 78 2.59 9.67 2.50
CA GLY A 78 2.43 8.24 2.27
C GLY A 78 1.93 7.48 3.50
N GLU A 79 1.39 8.18 4.50
CA GLU A 79 0.76 7.59 5.67
C GLU A 79 -0.71 7.36 5.40
N ARG A 80 -1.22 6.22 5.85
CA ARG A 80 -2.66 5.97 5.78
C ARG A 80 -3.38 6.94 6.71
N ILE A 81 -4.51 7.50 6.30
CA ILE A 81 -5.23 8.49 7.12
C ILE A 81 -6.43 7.89 7.88
N ASN A 82 -6.94 6.75 7.42
CA ASN A 82 -8.15 6.16 7.97
C ASN A 82 -7.81 5.04 8.97
N TYR A 83 -8.14 5.27 10.23
CA TYR A 83 -8.02 4.31 11.33
C TYR A 83 -9.31 4.30 12.15
N MET A 84 -9.70 3.11 12.63
CA MET A 84 -10.83 2.94 13.54
C MET A 84 -10.34 2.32 14.85
N LEU A 85 -10.71 2.91 15.97
CA LEU A 85 -10.40 2.42 17.31
C LEU A 85 -11.71 2.07 18.02
N ASP A 86 -11.94 0.78 18.25
CA ASP A 86 -13.08 0.33 19.04
C ASP A 86 -12.73 0.37 20.53
N ILE A 87 -13.38 1.28 21.27
CA ILE A 87 -13.23 1.39 22.73
C ILE A 87 -14.43 0.70 23.37
N HIS A 88 -14.17 -0.44 24.03
CA HIS A 88 -15.20 -1.16 24.78
C HIS A 88 -15.16 -0.79 26.25
N GLN A 89 -16.24 -0.22 26.77
CA GLN A 89 -16.43 -0.07 28.21
C GLN A 89 -17.01 -1.36 28.78
N ILE A 90 -16.25 -2.02 29.68
CA ILE A 90 -16.77 -3.15 30.44
C ILE A 90 -17.63 -2.60 31.58
N THR A 91 -18.94 -2.50 31.37
CA THR A 91 -19.89 -2.23 32.45
C THR A 91 -20.11 -3.50 33.26
N MET A 92 -19.62 -3.54 34.50
CA MET A 92 -20.01 -4.56 35.46
C MET A 92 -21.46 -4.31 35.89
N ASN A 93 -22.37 -5.19 35.50
CA ASN A 93 -23.68 -5.27 36.12
C ASN A 93 -23.47 -5.62 37.60
N LYS A 94 -23.72 -4.67 38.51
CA LYS A 94 -23.87 -4.99 39.94
C LYS A 94 -25.03 -5.98 40.06
N LEU A 95 -24.72 -7.24 40.35
CA LEU A 95 -25.73 -8.22 40.75
C LEU A 95 -26.54 -7.62 41.91
N PRO A 96 -27.89 -7.65 41.85
CA PRO A 96 -28.70 -7.18 42.96
C PRO A 96 -28.34 -8.02 44.18
N ARG A 97 -27.86 -7.36 45.24
CA ARG A 97 -27.67 -8.00 46.54
C ARG A 97 -29.06 -8.19 47.13
N ASN A 98 -29.55 -9.43 47.14
CA ASN A 98 -30.58 -9.87 48.06
C ASN A 98 -29.94 -10.19 49.41
#